data_AF-A0AA42E0K4-F1
#
_entry.id   AF-A0AA42E0K4-F1
#
_cell.length_a   1.000
_cell.length_b   1.000
_cell.length_c   1.000
_cell.angle_alpha   90.00
_cell.angle_beta   90.00
_cell.angle_gamma   90.00
#
_symmetry.space_group_name_H-M   'P 1'
#
loop_
_entity.id
_entity.type
_entity.pdbx_description
1 polymer ?
#
loop_
_entity_poly.entity_id
_entity_poly.type
_entity_poly.pdbx_seq_one_letter_code
_entity_poly.pdbx_strand_id
1 'polypeptide(L)'
;MTTSTRKRKVSAKKAAAGEQPSAAFMRSDHSPFFFSWRPALRDERDDVLAGYVMAAARVIDTMHNSGWIAGAVEQAVSSTLGTGLRLTAKPDVVDLGWTQDMSNEWARNVERRWEAWSSAPLECDAAGVMNVAQMTAAVLKSFFGYGESVALLPSIRRPVSQTRTKVRLIPAHRMVQETNPLIGMVQGVRADVNGLPVAYRFQFKDPRLGYENLVDVAARDAALRPQVVHVFEGAPGQVRGISPMTPALRVIRQFDQLADATLEAALIHAIFAATVVSDAPTEDVLRALQDDAEQGIGGLAGGSMADWLGAKAGWYENTKIDFGRAGRIAHLFPGEKLELHKSQSPNATYEAFAKFLLREIARALGMTFETLTGDYTGATYSSVRMATSEIWPIILRRRANICARFLQFVYEAWLEEEIEFGRIPFPGGLYGFLAKRPAAARADWRGPPKPQADDLKTAKAHETYYRLGLSTAEMICSDLGHDWEDVYEQRAREAEARKRLKLDDDPTITPGKKDPVADKLAVQEDKVDG
;
A
#
# COMPACT_ATOMS: atom_id res chain seq x y z
N MET A 1 89.50 26.98 46.49
CA MET A 1 88.76 25.83 47.04
C MET A 1 87.27 26.07 46.82
N THR A 2 86.70 25.73 45.66
CA THR A 2 86.01 24.46 45.33
C THR A 2 84.94 24.00 46.34
N THR A 3 83.66 24.32 46.08
CA THR A 3 82.48 23.42 46.03
C THR A 3 81.21 24.28 45.88
N SER A 4 80.54 24.29 44.72
CA SER A 4 79.47 23.37 44.28
C SER A 4 78.15 23.47 45.06
N THR A 5 77.20 24.24 44.53
CA THR A 5 75.76 23.91 44.64
C THR A 5 74.98 24.56 43.50
N ARG A 6 74.72 23.78 42.45
CA ARG A 6 73.98 24.18 41.24
C ARG A 6 72.48 24.03 41.51
N LYS A 7 71.74 25.13 41.71
CA LYS A 7 70.26 25.12 41.75
C LYS A 7 69.70 24.82 40.35
N ARG A 8 69.20 23.60 40.14
CA ARG A 8 68.37 23.26 38.97
C ARG A 8 66.98 23.89 39.13
N LYS A 9 66.65 24.90 38.31
CA LYS A 9 65.25 25.25 38.02
C LYS A 9 64.73 24.25 36.98
N VAL A 10 63.93 23.28 37.41
CA VAL A 10 63.17 22.42 36.49
C VAL A 10 61.90 23.17 36.12
N SER A 11 61.83 23.61 34.85
CA SER A 11 60.59 24.03 34.21
C SER A 11 59.70 22.80 34.07
N ALA A 12 58.61 22.74 34.85
CA ALA A 12 57.60 21.72 34.71
C ALA A 12 56.77 22.02 33.45
N LYS A 13 57.04 21.30 32.36
CA LYS A 13 56.11 21.16 31.24
C LYS A 13 54.79 20.62 31.80
N LYS A 14 53.75 21.47 31.82
CA LYS A 14 52.36 21.04 32.02
C LYS A 14 52.03 20.07 30.87
N ALA A 15 51.94 18.78 31.18
CA ALA A 15 51.36 17.82 30.26
C ALA A 15 49.94 18.30 29.93
N ALA A 16 49.65 18.48 28.64
CA ALA A 16 48.29 18.69 28.18
C ALA A 16 47.48 17.49 28.67
N ALA A 17 46.55 17.73 29.59
CA ALA A 17 45.59 16.73 30.01
C ALA A 17 44.80 16.35 28.76
N GLY A 18 45.05 15.15 28.24
CA GLY A 18 44.19 14.58 27.21
C GLY A 18 42.78 14.55 27.76
N GLU A 19 41.84 15.17 27.03
CA GLU A 19 40.42 15.10 27.37
C GLU A 19 40.06 13.64 27.64
N GLN A 20 39.62 13.36 28.87
CA GLN A 20 39.15 12.02 29.17
C GLN A 20 37.91 11.77 28.30
N PRO A 21 37.89 10.69 27.50
CA PRO A 21 36.71 10.39 26.71
C PRO A 21 35.53 10.14 27.66
N SER A 22 34.54 11.03 27.70
CA SER A 22 33.30 10.94 28.52
C SER A 22 32.19 10.16 27.79
N ALA A 23 31.73 9.02 28.28
CA ALA A 23 30.82 8.15 27.52
C ALA A 23 29.53 8.90 27.15
N ALA A 24 29.43 9.38 25.91
CA ALA A 24 28.32 10.16 25.40
C ALA A 24 28.02 9.72 23.96
N PHE A 25 26.74 9.63 23.62
CA PHE A 25 26.30 9.44 22.24
C PHE A 25 26.67 10.67 21.40
N MET A 26 26.98 10.48 20.11
CA MET A 26 27.33 11.58 19.17
C MET A 26 28.56 12.43 19.55
N ARG A 27 29.57 11.83 20.21
CA ARG A 27 30.86 12.49 20.58
C ARG A 27 31.58 13.22 19.43
N SER A 28 31.32 12.88 18.18
CA SER A 28 31.98 13.40 16.98
C SER A 28 30.97 13.94 15.96
N ASP A 29 30.02 14.75 16.40
CA ASP A 29 29.07 15.47 15.53
C ASP A 29 29.76 16.48 14.59
N HIS A 30 31.09 16.59 14.67
CA HIS A 30 31.96 17.31 13.74
C HIS A 30 32.26 16.54 12.43
N SER A 31 31.67 15.36 12.23
CA SER A 31 31.71 14.67 10.94
C SER A 31 31.11 15.56 9.83
N PRO A 32 31.78 15.71 8.66
CA PRO A 32 31.21 16.43 7.52
C PRO A 32 29.84 15.87 7.08
N PHE A 33 29.56 14.61 7.40
CA PHE A 33 28.30 13.94 7.06
C PHE A 33 27.13 14.34 7.96
N PHE A 34 27.37 14.74 9.21
CA PHE A 34 26.31 15.17 10.15
C PHE A 34 26.22 16.69 10.26
N PHE A 35 27.25 17.43 9.84
CA PHE A 35 27.31 18.89 9.98
C PHE A 35 26.09 19.62 9.39
N SER A 36 25.64 19.20 8.20
CA SER A 36 24.46 19.76 7.52
C SER A 36 23.15 19.04 7.86
N TRP A 37 23.22 17.84 8.45
CA TRP A 37 22.04 17.05 8.81
C TRP A 37 21.68 17.26 10.27
N ARG A 38 20.94 18.33 10.54
CA ARG A 38 20.50 18.74 11.89
C ARG A 38 18.98 18.66 12.03
N PRO A 39 18.39 17.45 12.12
CA PRO A 39 16.96 17.31 12.30
C PRO A 39 16.54 17.87 13.68
N ALA A 40 15.36 18.48 13.74
CA ALA A 40 14.77 18.91 15.00
C ALA A 40 14.02 17.73 15.65
N LEU A 41 14.18 17.56 16.96
CA LEU A 41 13.33 16.63 17.72
C LEU A 41 11.98 17.31 17.96
N ARG A 42 10.90 16.71 17.44
CA ARG A 42 9.53 17.23 17.52
C ARG A 42 8.57 16.10 17.86
N ASP A 43 7.40 16.46 18.37
CA ASP A 43 6.32 15.49 18.50
C ASP A 43 5.84 15.09 17.10
N GLU A 44 5.64 13.79 16.87
CA GLU A 44 5.20 13.28 15.56
C GLU A 44 3.90 13.95 15.08
N ARG A 45 3.00 14.31 16.01
CA ARG A 45 1.76 15.03 15.67
C ARG A 45 2.01 16.36 14.95
N ASP A 46 3.08 17.07 15.31
CA ASP A 46 3.41 18.37 14.73
C ASP A 46 3.99 18.21 13.33
N ASP A 47 4.78 17.15 13.13
CA ASP A 47 5.35 16.82 11.82
C ASP A 47 4.25 16.30 10.87
N VAL A 48 3.30 15.52 11.38
CA VAL A 48 2.08 15.16 10.65
C VAL A 48 1.28 16.40 10.31
N LEU A 49 1.02 17.32 11.25
CA LEU A 49 0.31 18.57 10.97
C LEU A 49 0.99 19.37 9.84
N ALA A 50 2.31 19.49 9.87
CA ALA A 50 3.07 20.24 8.86
C ALA A 50 3.00 19.59 7.46
N GLY A 51 3.06 18.25 7.39
CA GLY A 51 3.16 17.52 6.12
C GLY A 51 1.85 16.99 5.55
N TYR A 52 0.80 16.81 6.37
CA TYR A 52 -0.36 15.96 6.05
C TYR A 52 -1.02 16.32 4.72
N VAL A 53 -1.35 17.60 4.50
CA VAL A 53 -2.14 18.02 3.33
C VAL A 53 -1.39 17.72 2.04
N MET A 54 -0.11 18.08 1.97
CA MET A 54 0.72 17.85 0.78
C MET A 54 1.05 16.37 0.60
N ALA A 55 1.32 15.64 1.68
CA ALA A 55 1.56 14.20 1.64
C ALA A 55 0.32 13.48 1.10
N ALA A 56 -0.85 13.69 1.71
CA ALA A 56 -2.10 13.08 1.28
C ALA A 56 -2.45 13.42 -0.18
N ALA A 57 -2.31 14.69 -0.59
CA ALA A 57 -2.59 15.09 -1.97
C ALA A 57 -1.69 14.36 -2.98
N ARG A 58 -0.38 14.28 -2.71
CA ARG A 58 0.59 13.57 -3.57
C ARG A 58 0.34 12.08 -3.59
N VAL A 59 0.01 11.48 -2.45
CA VAL A 59 -0.28 10.06 -2.37
C VAL A 59 -1.53 9.73 -3.19
N ILE A 60 -2.62 10.49 -3.02
CA ILE A 60 -3.85 10.30 -3.80
C ILE A 60 -3.59 10.48 -5.30
N ASP A 61 -2.80 11.48 -5.68
CA ASP A 61 -2.37 11.67 -7.07
C ASP A 61 -1.62 10.43 -7.60
N THR A 62 -0.62 9.94 -6.86
CA THR A 62 0.13 8.73 -7.27
C THR A 62 -0.74 7.47 -7.35
N MET A 63 -1.73 7.32 -6.46
CA MET A 63 -2.68 6.21 -6.52
C MET A 63 -3.59 6.25 -7.75
N HIS A 64 -3.88 7.44 -8.27
CA HIS A 64 -4.71 7.60 -9.47
C HIS A 64 -3.90 7.53 -10.77
N ASN A 65 -2.66 8.05 -10.74
CA ASN A 65 -1.90 8.33 -11.96
C ASN A 65 -0.70 7.39 -12.18
N SER A 66 -0.20 6.69 -11.15
CA SER A 66 0.86 5.70 -11.30
C SER A 66 0.28 4.29 -11.33
N GLY A 67 0.40 3.62 -12.49
CA GLY A 67 -0.10 2.25 -12.67
C GLY A 67 0.54 1.25 -11.70
N TRP A 68 1.82 1.44 -11.35
CA TRP A 68 2.51 0.62 -10.36
C TRP A 68 1.88 0.75 -8.97
N ILE A 69 1.61 1.98 -8.52
CA ILE A 69 1.05 2.22 -7.19
C ILE A 69 -0.42 1.82 -7.11
N ALA A 70 -1.20 2.09 -8.15
CA ALA A 70 -2.58 1.65 -8.24
C ALA A 70 -2.68 0.13 -8.11
N GLY A 71 -1.86 -0.62 -8.88
CA GLY A 71 -1.79 -2.07 -8.80
C GLY A 71 -1.30 -2.59 -7.44
N ALA A 72 -0.27 -1.94 -6.87
CA ALA A 72 0.27 -2.29 -5.56
C ALA A 72 -0.77 -2.19 -4.44
N VAL A 73 -1.52 -1.08 -4.40
CA VAL A 73 -2.56 -0.86 -3.39
C VAL A 73 -3.69 -1.88 -3.57
N GLU A 74 -4.11 -2.16 -4.80
CA GLU A 74 -5.14 -3.17 -5.06
C GLU A 74 -4.69 -4.57 -4.61
N GLN A 75 -3.43 -4.93 -4.89
CA GLN A 75 -2.84 -6.19 -4.46
C GLN A 75 -2.69 -6.28 -2.94
N ALA A 76 -2.31 -5.19 -2.27
CA ALA A 76 -2.23 -5.12 -0.81
C ALA A 76 -3.61 -5.29 -0.17
N VAL A 77 -4.65 -4.67 -0.74
CA VAL A 77 -6.04 -4.82 -0.28
C VAL A 77 -6.52 -6.25 -0.47
N SER A 78 -6.29 -6.82 -1.65
CA SER A 78 -6.69 -8.19 -2.00
C SER A 78 -6.00 -9.23 -1.11
N SER A 79 -4.70 -9.09 -0.87
CA SER A 79 -3.94 -10.00 0.00
C SER A 79 -4.38 -9.91 1.47
N THR A 80 -4.81 -8.72 1.91
CA THR A 80 -5.22 -8.50 3.30
C THR A 80 -6.64 -8.97 3.59
N LEU A 81 -7.56 -8.70 2.68
CA LEU A 81 -9.00 -8.86 2.90
C LEU A 81 -9.64 -9.98 2.07
N GLY A 82 -9.08 -10.33 0.91
CA GLY A 82 -9.74 -11.21 -0.06
C GLY A 82 -11.11 -10.66 -0.45
N THR A 83 -12.15 -11.49 -0.31
CA THR A 83 -13.55 -11.10 -0.55
C THR A 83 -14.20 -10.35 0.62
N GLY A 84 -13.53 -10.24 1.76
CA GLY A 84 -14.04 -9.68 3.01
C GLY A 84 -13.64 -10.51 4.21
N LEU A 85 -13.58 -9.89 5.38
CA LEU A 85 -13.29 -10.61 6.62
C LEU A 85 -14.57 -11.25 7.18
N ARG A 86 -14.46 -12.50 7.63
CA ARG A 86 -15.54 -13.24 8.28
C ARG A 86 -15.48 -13.06 9.79
N LEU A 87 -16.64 -12.84 10.38
CA LEU A 87 -16.80 -12.76 11.83
C LEU A 87 -16.69 -14.17 12.43
N THR A 88 -15.98 -14.27 13.56
CA THR A 88 -15.96 -15.43 14.44
C THR A 88 -16.25 -14.93 15.84
N ALA A 89 -17.47 -15.12 16.33
CA ALA A 89 -17.85 -14.66 17.65
C ALA A 89 -17.26 -15.60 18.71
N LYS A 90 -16.45 -15.05 19.63
CA LYS A 90 -15.76 -15.81 20.69
C LYS A 90 -16.05 -15.25 22.08
N PRO A 91 -17.34 -15.20 22.49
CA PRO A 91 -17.72 -14.66 23.79
C PRO A 91 -16.99 -15.38 24.94
N ASP A 92 -16.69 -14.65 26.02
CA ASP A 92 -16.01 -15.24 27.19
C ASP A 92 -16.95 -16.09 28.03
N VAL A 93 -16.84 -17.41 27.84
CA VAL A 93 -17.62 -18.39 28.59
C VAL A 93 -17.41 -18.23 30.11
N VAL A 94 -16.17 -17.95 30.55
CA VAL A 94 -15.83 -17.85 31.97
C VAL A 94 -16.40 -16.57 32.58
N ASP A 95 -16.15 -15.42 31.96
CA ASP A 95 -16.62 -14.13 32.49
C ASP A 95 -18.16 -13.98 32.37
N LEU A 96 -18.76 -14.52 31.31
CA LEU A 96 -20.20 -14.51 31.14
C LEU A 96 -20.93 -15.53 32.02
N GLY A 97 -20.20 -16.52 32.58
CA GLY A 97 -20.78 -17.62 33.35
C GLY A 97 -21.66 -18.53 32.49
N TRP A 98 -21.29 -18.70 31.22
CA TRP A 98 -22.02 -19.52 30.26
C TRP A 98 -21.48 -20.95 30.26
N THR A 99 -22.24 -21.88 29.68
CA THR A 99 -21.69 -23.17 29.26
C THR A 99 -21.12 -23.03 27.84
N GLN A 100 -20.22 -23.94 27.44
CA GLN A 100 -19.67 -23.94 26.09
C GLN A 100 -20.78 -24.09 25.03
N ASP A 101 -21.78 -24.95 25.29
CA ASP A 101 -22.89 -25.16 24.36
C ASP A 101 -23.74 -23.89 24.17
N MET A 102 -24.04 -23.18 25.26
CA MET A 102 -24.76 -21.89 25.19
C MET A 102 -23.95 -20.85 24.41
N SER A 103 -22.64 -20.80 24.63
CA SER A 103 -21.73 -19.92 23.90
C SER A 103 -21.74 -20.21 22.40
N ASN A 104 -21.64 -21.48 22.01
CA ASN A 104 -21.61 -21.89 20.60
C ASN A 104 -22.96 -21.65 19.91
N GLU A 105 -24.09 -21.88 20.59
CA GLU A 105 -25.42 -21.58 20.05
C GLU A 105 -25.60 -20.06 19.86
N TRP A 106 -25.20 -19.27 20.85
CA TRP A 106 -25.28 -17.81 20.77
C TRP A 106 -24.38 -17.25 19.68
N ALA A 107 -23.13 -17.71 19.60
CA ALA A 107 -22.16 -17.32 18.57
C ALA A 107 -22.70 -17.61 17.16
N ARG A 108 -23.23 -18.81 16.91
CA ARG A 108 -23.85 -19.17 15.61
C ARG A 108 -25.03 -18.27 15.26
N ASN A 109 -25.87 -17.90 16.23
CA ASN A 109 -26.97 -16.96 15.97
C ASN A 109 -26.43 -15.56 15.62
N VAL A 110 -25.43 -15.08 16.36
CA VAL A 110 -24.79 -13.77 16.12
C VAL A 110 -24.15 -13.73 14.74
N GLU A 111 -23.35 -14.73 14.37
CA GLU A 111 -22.64 -14.80 13.09
C GLU A 111 -23.62 -14.86 11.90
N ARG A 112 -24.66 -15.69 11.99
CA ARG A 112 -25.71 -15.76 10.96
C ARG A 112 -26.41 -14.42 10.75
N ARG A 113 -26.73 -13.71 11.84
CA ARG A 113 -27.38 -12.40 11.75
C ARG A 113 -26.43 -11.33 11.26
N TRP A 114 -25.16 -11.39 11.67
CA TRP A 114 -24.12 -10.50 11.20
C TRP A 114 -23.96 -10.62 9.69
N GLU A 115 -23.82 -11.84 9.15
CA GLU A 115 -23.66 -12.07 7.71
C GLU A 115 -24.86 -11.54 6.91
N ALA A 116 -26.08 -11.73 7.41
CA ALA A 116 -27.29 -11.18 6.78
C ALA A 116 -27.31 -9.64 6.75
N TRP A 117 -26.83 -9.00 7.82
CA TRP A 117 -26.75 -7.54 7.89
C TRP A 117 -25.57 -6.96 7.09
N SER A 118 -24.40 -7.59 7.19
CA SER A 118 -23.14 -7.12 6.65
C SER A 118 -23.06 -7.25 5.13
N SER A 119 -23.77 -8.24 4.56
CA SER A 119 -23.84 -8.46 3.11
C SER A 119 -24.85 -7.55 2.41
N ALA A 120 -25.81 -6.96 3.13
CA ALA A 120 -26.88 -6.14 2.57
C ALA A 120 -26.55 -4.64 2.63
N PRO A 121 -26.26 -3.95 1.50
CA PRO A 121 -25.87 -2.55 1.51
C PRO A 121 -26.89 -1.60 2.14
N LEU A 122 -28.19 -1.84 1.92
CA LEU A 122 -29.27 -1.03 2.50
C LEU A 122 -29.35 -1.16 4.04
N GLU A 123 -28.89 -2.27 4.60
CA GLU A 123 -28.87 -2.51 6.04
C GLU A 123 -27.64 -1.91 6.71
N CYS A 124 -26.45 -2.00 6.09
CA CYS A 124 -25.21 -1.59 6.74
C CYS A 124 -24.71 -0.19 6.35
N ASP A 125 -24.91 0.26 5.11
CA ASP A 125 -24.36 1.52 4.61
C ASP A 125 -25.37 2.68 4.66
N ALA A 126 -24.90 3.81 5.18
CA ALA A 126 -25.66 5.05 5.21
C ALA A 126 -25.95 5.58 3.79
N ALA A 127 -25.13 5.29 2.79
CA ALA A 127 -25.45 5.58 1.38
C ALA A 127 -26.27 4.45 0.72
N GLY A 128 -26.25 3.23 1.27
CA GLY A 128 -26.94 2.07 0.73
C GLY A 128 -26.26 1.47 -0.51
N VAL A 129 -24.96 1.73 -0.70
CA VAL A 129 -24.20 1.37 -1.90
C VAL A 129 -23.25 0.21 -1.62
N MET A 130 -22.53 0.26 -0.50
CA MET A 130 -21.49 -0.71 -0.16
C MET A 130 -21.95 -1.71 0.89
N ASN A 131 -21.55 -2.96 0.76
CA ASN A 131 -21.61 -3.91 1.87
C ASN A 131 -20.41 -3.72 2.82
N VAL A 132 -20.38 -4.40 3.97
CA VAL A 132 -19.31 -4.24 4.97
C VAL A 132 -17.94 -4.66 4.45
N ALA A 133 -17.87 -5.68 3.59
CA ALA A 133 -16.62 -6.11 2.97
C ALA A 133 -16.02 -5.01 2.07
N GLN A 134 -16.86 -4.40 1.22
CA GLN A 134 -16.47 -3.26 0.38
C GLN A 134 -16.09 -2.03 1.21
N MET A 135 -16.83 -1.74 2.28
CA MET A 135 -16.48 -0.66 3.21
C MET A 135 -15.11 -0.90 3.87
N THR A 136 -14.81 -2.14 4.27
CA THR A 136 -13.51 -2.50 4.86
C THR A 136 -12.38 -2.35 3.86
N ALA A 137 -12.61 -2.71 2.59
CA ALA A 137 -11.64 -2.46 1.51
C ALA A 137 -11.40 -0.96 1.30
N ALA A 138 -12.46 -0.15 1.33
CA ALA A 138 -12.35 1.32 1.23
C ALA A 138 -11.60 1.92 2.44
N VAL A 139 -11.78 1.37 3.63
CA VAL A 139 -10.99 1.73 4.83
C VAL A 139 -9.52 1.44 4.61
N LEU A 140 -9.14 0.25 4.15
CA LEU A 140 -7.73 -0.06 3.91
C LEU A 140 -7.13 0.80 2.79
N LYS A 141 -7.89 1.11 1.73
CA LYS A 141 -7.48 2.07 0.68
C LYS A 141 -7.28 3.48 1.25
N SER A 142 -8.17 3.94 2.14
CA SER A 142 -8.04 5.22 2.83
C SER A 142 -6.81 5.25 3.74
N PHE A 143 -6.49 4.14 4.41
CA PHE A 143 -5.24 4.03 5.18
C PHE A 143 -4.01 4.21 4.30
N PHE A 144 -3.95 3.60 3.12
CA PHE A 144 -2.85 3.85 2.18
C PHE A 144 -2.85 5.29 1.67
N GLY A 145 -4.00 5.86 1.33
CA GLY A 145 -4.11 7.22 0.77
C GLY A 145 -3.78 8.34 1.77
N TYR A 146 -4.35 8.27 2.97
CA TYR A 146 -4.31 9.33 3.97
C TYR A 146 -3.50 8.96 5.22
N GLY A 147 -3.23 7.67 5.46
CA GLY A 147 -2.66 7.16 6.72
C GLY A 147 -3.70 6.86 7.79
N GLU A 148 -4.96 7.18 7.51
CA GLU A 148 -6.06 7.04 8.44
C GLU A 148 -7.37 6.80 7.71
N SER A 149 -8.35 6.32 8.47
CA SER A 149 -9.70 6.07 8.01
C SER A 149 -10.70 6.58 9.03
N VAL A 150 -11.77 7.20 8.54
CA VAL A 150 -12.81 7.77 9.37
C VAL A 150 -14.18 7.30 8.91
N ALA A 151 -15.00 6.89 9.87
CA ALA A 151 -16.40 6.58 9.64
C ALA A 151 -17.28 7.16 10.74
N LEU A 152 -18.53 7.47 10.42
CA LEU A 152 -19.58 7.77 11.40
C LEU A 152 -20.51 6.58 11.54
N LEU A 153 -21.14 6.44 12.72
CA LEU A 153 -22.13 5.41 13.02
C LEU A 153 -23.53 5.99 13.27
N PRO A 154 -24.11 6.73 12.30
CA PRO A 154 -25.41 7.37 12.51
C PRO A 154 -26.54 6.35 12.71
N SER A 155 -27.54 6.73 13.50
CA SER A 155 -28.80 6.01 13.62
C SER A 155 -29.78 6.55 12.56
N ILE A 156 -30.04 5.77 11.52
CA ILE A 156 -30.89 6.14 10.38
C ILE A 156 -32.00 5.11 10.23
N ARG A 157 -33.25 5.56 10.44
CA ARG A 157 -34.43 4.72 10.20
C ARG A 157 -34.85 4.80 8.73
N ARG A 158 -34.98 3.65 8.07
CA ARG A 158 -35.51 3.53 6.71
C ARG A 158 -36.66 2.51 6.68
N PRO A 159 -37.71 2.71 5.88
CA PRO A 159 -38.79 1.73 5.73
C PRO A 159 -38.32 0.36 5.23
N VAL A 160 -37.27 0.35 4.39
CA VAL A 160 -36.71 -0.85 3.75
C VAL A 160 -35.65 -1.55 4.60
N SER A 161 -35.28 -0.99 5.75
CA SER A 161 -34.24 -1.54 6.62
C SER A 161 -34.81 -1.95 7.97
N GLN A 162 -34.38 -3.10 8.47
CA GLN A 162 -34.72 -3.59 9.81
C GLN A 162 -33.91 -2.88 10.89
N THR A 163 -32.65 -2.54 10.58
CA THR A 163 -31.70 -1.92 11.50
C THR A 163 -31.59 -0.41 11.29
N ARG A 164 -31.20 0.30 12.36
CA ARG A 164 -30.95 1.75 12.38
C ARG A 164 -29.47 2.08 12.33
N THR A 165 -28.61 1.26 12.90
CA THR A 165 -27.15 1.44 12.86
C THR A 165 -26.68 1.35 11.41
N LYS A 166 -26.17 2.47 10.90
CA LYS A 166 -25.52 2.53 9.59
C LYS A 166 -24.08 2.98 9.75
N VAL A 167 -23.24 2.60 8.80
CA VAL A 167 -21.87 3.07 8.67
C VAL A 167 -21.83 4.11 7.56
N ARG A 168 -21.21 5.26 7.84
CA ARG A 168 -20.94 6.29 6.83
C ARG A 168 -19.44 6.53 6.76
N LEU A 169 -18.79 5.99 5.74
CA LEU A 169 -17.39 6.30 5.48
C LEU A 169 -17.24 7.77 5.07
N ILE A 170 -16.21 8.42 5.59
CA ILE A 170 -15.88 9.81 5.28
C ILE A 170 -14.44 9.86 4.79
N PRO A 171 -14.15 10.55 3.67
CA PRO A 171 -12.78 10.81 3.27
C PRO A 171 -12.02 11.55 4.37
N ALA A 172 -10.85 11.06 4.77
CA ALA A 172 -10.10 11.59 5.93
C ALA A 172 -9.77 13.09 5.82
N HIS A 173 -9.55 13.61 4.61
CA HIS A 173 -9.32 15.05 4.37
C HIS A 173 -10.50 15.96 4.77
N ARG A 174 -11.70 15.40 4.97
CA ARG A 174 -12.86 16.15 5.47
C ARG A 174 -12.76 16.45 6.96
N MET A 175 -11.91 15.74 7.70
CA MET A 175 -11.55 16.13 9.06
C MET A 175 -10.53 17.27 8.99
N VAL A 176 -10.91 18.43 9.52
CA VAL A 176 -10.13 19.67 9.38
C VAL A 176 -8.75 19.55 10.02
N GLN A 177 -7.80 20.40 9.60
CA GLN A 177 -6.46 20.49 10.21
C GLN A 177 -6.37 21.60 11.28
N GLU A 178 -7.52 22.11 11.75
CA GLU A 178 -7.60 23.17 12.75
C GLU A 178 -7.04 22.70 14.10
N THR A 179 -6.16 23.51 14.69
CA THR A 179 -5.61 23.29 16.03
C THR A 179 -5.94 24.49 16.90
N ASN A 180 -6.57 24.25 18.05
CA ASN A 180 -6.97 25.27 19.00
C ASN A 180 -6.66 24.80 20.44
N PRO A 181 -5.57 25.31 21.06
CA PRO A 181 -5.16 24.93 22.40
C PRO A 181 -6.20 25.22 23.50
N LEU A 182 -7.01 26.28 23.34
CA LEU A 182 -7.97 26.70 24.38
C LEU A 182 -9.06 25.65 24.63
N ILE A 183 -9.43 24.90 23.60
CA ILE A 183 -10.45 23.86 23.66
C ILE A 183 -9.85 22.45 23.59
N GLY A 184 -8.52 22.31 23.63
CA GLY A 184 -7.84 21.02 23.50
C GLY A 184 -8.03 20.36 22.13
N MET A 185 -8.15 21.14 21.05
CA MET A 185 -8.29 20.63 19.69
C MET A 185 -6.93 20.60 18.98
N VAL A 186 -6.59 19.45 18.40
CA VAL A 186 -5.41 19.25 17.57
C VAL A 186 -5.86 18.59 16.27
N GLN A 187 -5.58 19.23 15.13
CA GLN A 187 -5.90 18.71 13.80
C GLN A 187 -7.36 18.21 13.65
N GLY A 188 -8.31 19.00 14.15
CA GLY A 188 -9.74 18.69 14.10
C GLY A 188 -10.23 17.68 15.14
N VAL A 189 -9.35 17.09 15.94
CA VAL A 189 -9.73 16.18 17.04
C VAL A 189 -9.63 16.92 18.36
N ARG A 190 -10.73 16.97 19.09
CA ARG A 190 -10.78 17.53 20.44
C ARG A 190 -10.66 16.40 21.45
N ALA A 191 -9.64 16.44 22.29
CA ALA A 191 -9.37 15.43 23.31
C ALA A 191 -9.52 15.98 24.73
N ASP A 192 -9.66 15.09 25.71
CA ASP A 192 -9.55 15.44 27.13
C ASP A 192 -8.08 15.61 27.55
N VAL A 193 -7.86 15.91 28.83
CA VAL A 193 -6.51 16.12 29.40
C VAL A 193 -5.62 14.88 29.27
N ASN A 194 -6.21 13.69 29.20
CA ASN A 194 -5.50 12.41 29.07
C ASN A 194 -5.33 11.98 27.61
N GLY A 195 -5.82 12.77 26.64
CA GLY A 195 -5.74 12.46 25.22
C GLY A 195 -6.88 11.58 24.69
N LEU A 196 -7.93 11.32 25.48
CA LEU A 196 -9.11 10.59 24.99
C LEU A 196 -9.92 11.49 24.04
N PRO A 197 -10.19 11.07 22.78
CA PRO A 197 -10.99 11.87 21.86
C PRO A 197 -12.43 12.06 22.36
N VAL A 198 -12.87 13.31 22.45
CA VAL A 198 -14.21 13.73 22.90
C VAL A 198 -15.08 14.16 21.72
N ALA A 199 -14.51 14.82 20.71
CA ALA A 199 -15.23 15.23 19.51
C ALA A 199 -14.30 15.39 18.31
N TYR A 200 -14.89 15.38 17.12
CA TYR A 200 -14.21 15.52 15.84
C TYR A 200 -14.90 16.61 15.03
N ARG A 201 -14.11 17.50 14.42
CA ARG A 201 -14.58 18.57 13.55
C ARG A 201 -14.45 18.16 12.09
N PHE A 202 -15.59 18.09 11.41
CA PHE A 202 -15.67 17.75 10.00
C PHE A 202 -16.15 18.92 9.17
N GLN A 203 -15.68 19.00 7.94
CA GLN A 203 -16.15 19.93 6.93
C GLN A 203 -17.04 19.19 5.93
N PHE A 204 -18.34 19.43 5.96
CA PHE A 204 -19.29 18.86 5.01
C PHE A 204 -19.72 19.90 3.97
N LYS A 205 -19.84 19.47 2.72
CA LYS A 205 -20.49 20.29 1.69
C LYS A 205 -22.00 20.04 1.75
N ASP A 206 -22.78 21.11 1.88
CA ASP A 206 -24.24 21.02 1.81
C ASP A 206 -24.64 20.50 0.41
N PRO A 207 -25.34 19.36 0.30
CA PRO A 207 -25.72 18.81 -1.01
C PRO A 207 -26.69 19.68 -1.82
N ARG A 208 -27.44 20.58 -1.17
CA ARG A 208 -28.46 21.44 -1.79
C ARG A 208 -27.93 22.82 -2.11
N LEU A 209 -27.19 23.42 -1.16
CA LEU A 209 -26.73 24.81 -1.26
C LEU A 209 -25.27 24.94 -1.69
N GLY A 210 -24.48 23.86 -1.61
CA GLY A 210 -23.10 23.81 -2.05
C GLY A 210 -22.08 24.50 -1.13
N TYR A 211 -22.52 25.18 -0.06
CA TYR A 211 -21.63 25.78 0.94
C TYR A 211 -20.99 24.74 1.85
N GLU A 212 -19.82 25.08 2.39
CA GLU A 212 -19.10 24.23 3.34
C GLU A 212 -19.50 24.58 4.77
N ASN A 213 -19.98 23.59 5.51
CA ASN A 213 -20.37 23.70 6.90
C ASN A 213 -19.41 22.91 7.78
N LEU A 214 -18.92 23.54 8.85
CA LEU A 214 -18.18 22.87 9.91
C LEU A 214 -19.17 22.24 10.88
N VAL A 215 -18.99 20.96 11.16
CA VAL A 215 -19.84 20.19 12.07
C VAL A 215 -18.96 19.47 13.08
N ASP A 216 -19.22 19.75 14.35
CA ASP A 216 -18.60 19.01 15.46
C ASP A 216 -19.46 17.79 15.77
N VAL A 217 -18.86 16.61 15.66
CA VAL A 217 -19.47 15.32 15.99
C VAL A 217 -18.82 14.80 17.27
N ALA A 218 -19.62 14.52 18.30
CA ALA A 218 -19.11 13.88 19.51
C ALA A 218 -18.51 12.50 19.17
N ALA A 219 -17.38 12.15 19.79
CA ALA A 219 -16.73 10.86 19.56
C ALA A 219 -17.61 9.68 20.00
N ARG A 220 -18.38 9.91 21.08
CA ARG A 220 -19.36 9.00 21.66
C ARG A 220 -20.64 9.75 22.00
N ASP A 221 -21.77 9.06 22.03
CA ASP A 221 -23.01 9.64 22.55
C ASP A 221 -23.13 9.53 24.08
N ALA A 222 -24.28 9.95 24.62
CA ALA A 222 -24.56 9.93 26.05
C ALA A 222 -24.56 8.52 26.66
N ALA A 223 -24.80 7.48 25.85
CA ALA A 223 -24.75 6.06 26.27
C ALA A 223 -23.34 5.46 26.08
N LEU A 224 -22.33 6.30 25.78
CA LEU A 224 -20.97 5.91 25.46
C LEU A 224 -20.82 5.08 24.17
N ARG A 225 -21.87 5.00 23.33
CA ARG A 225 -21.78 4.31 22.04
C ARG A 225 -20.87 5.13 21.11
N PRO A 226 -19.89 4.50 20.43
CA PRO A 226 -19.06 5.17 19.44
C PRO A 226 -19.92 5.80 18.34
N GLN A 227 -19.68 7.08 18.07
CA GLN A 227 -20.32 7.83 16.98
C GLN A 227 -19.32 8.10 15.85
N VAL A 228 -18.03 8.23 16.19
CA VAL A 228 -16.92 8.34 15.24
C VAL A 228 -15.99 7.15 15.41
N VAL A 229 -15.68 6.49 14.30
CA VAL A 229 -14.65 5.47 14.19
C VAL A 229 -13.46 6.11 13.49
N HIS A 230 -12.37 6.33 14.23
CA HIS A 230 -11.12 6.87 13.70
C HIS A 230 -10.02 5.82 13.87
N VAL A 231 -9.50 5.34 12.76
CA VAL A 231 -8.51 4.25 12.72
C VAL A 231 -7.26 4.76 12.00
N PHE A 232 -6.13 4.71 12.70
CA PHE A 232 -4.80 4.99 12.17
C PHE A 232 -3.75 4.21 12.97
N GLU A 233 -2.54 4.13 12.41
CA GLU A 233 -1.33 3.72 13.12
C GLU A 233 -0.43 4.94 13.31
N GLY A 234 0.05 5.16 14.53
CA GLY A 234 0.85 6.34 14.87
C GLY A 234 1.66 6.16 16.14
N ALA A 235 2.61 7.07 16.37
CA ALA A 235 3.41 7.15 17.58
C ALA A 235 2.57 7.60 18.79
N PRO A 236 3.05 7.38 20.04
CA PRO A 236 2.39 7.93 21.23
C PRO A 236 2.19 9.45 21.13
N GLY A 237 0.99 9.93 21.47
CA GLY A 237 0.64 11.36 21.37
C GLY A 237 0.25 11.84 19.97
N GLN A 238 0.36 10.99 18.94
CA GLN A 238 -0.12 11.28 17.60
C GLN A 238 -1.65 11.25 17.55
N VAL A 239 -2.23 12.26 16.90
CA VAL A 239 -3.69 12.46 16.86
C VAL A 239 -4.28 12.08 15.49
N ARG A 240 -3.51 12.20 14.41
CA ARG A 240 -3.90 11.92 13.03
C ARG A 240 -2.90 10.98 12.39
N GLY A 241 -3.36 10.12 11.49
CA GLY A 241 -2.47 9.27 10.69
C GLY A 241 -1.78 10.04 9.56
N ILE A 242 -0.66 9.51 9.08
CA ILE A 242 -0.01 9.94 7.83
C ILE A 242 0.25 8.72 6.95
N SER A 243 0.10 8.87 5.63
CA SER A 243 0.19 7.75 4.71
C SER A 243 1.53 7.01 4.85
N PRO A 244 1.53 5.66 4.93
CA PRO A 244 2.77 4.89 4.92
C PRO A 244 3.54 5.02 3.60
N MET A 245 2.92 5.57 2.54
CA MET A 245 3.56 5.82 1.25
C MET A 245 4.35 7.14 1.22
N THR A 246 4.19 8.01 2.22
CA THR A 246 4.84 9.32 2.28
C THR A 246 6.35 9.26 2.06
N PRO A 247 7.11 8.33 2.69
CA PRO A 247 8.55 8.20 2.46
C PRO A 247 8.91 7.76 1.02
N ALA A 248 8.03 7.03 0.35
CA ALA A 248 8.25 6.50 -0.99
C ALA A 248 7.98 7.52 -2.10
N LEU A 249 7.24 8.60 -1.82
CA LEU A 249 6.79 9.59 -2.83
C LEU A 249 7.93 10.12 -3.69
N ARG A 250 9.10 10.37 -3.10
CA ARG A 250 10.28 10.84 -3.83
C ARG A 250 10.72 9.82 -4.88
N VAL A 251 10.83 8.56 -4.49
CA VAL A 251 11.30 7.45 -5.34
C VAL A 251 10.29 7.14 -6.43
N ILE A 252 9.00 7.15 -6.08
CA ILE A 252 7.89 7.01 -7.05
C ILE A 252 8.01 8.07 -8.13
N ARG A 253 8.17 9.34 -7.72
CA ARG A 253 8.31 10.44 -8.68
C ARG A 253 9.58 10.32 -9.54
N GLN A 254 10.69 9.89 -8.95
CA GLN A 254 11.94 9.64 -9.68
C GLN A 254 11.80 8.52 -10.69
N PHE A 255 11.08 7.45 -10.35
CA PHE A 255 10.81 6.34 -11.26
C PHE A 255 9.95 6.78 -12.44
N ASP A 256 8.86 7.51 -12.19
CA ASP A 256 7.99 8.02 -13.26
C ASP A 256 8.77 8.97 -14.20
N GLN A 257 9.57 9.89 -13.63
CA GLN A 257 10.43 10.79 -14.41
C GLN A 257 11.48 10.03 -15.23
N LEU A 258 12.06 8.97 -14.67
CA LEU A 258 13.01 8.13 -15.38
C LEU A 258 12.32 7.46 -16.58
N ALA A 259 11.15 6.86 -16.37
CA ALA A 259 10.38 6.20 -17.44
C ALA A 259 10.04 7.19 -18.56
N ASP A 260 9.51 8.37 -18.21
CA ASP A 260 9.17 9.43 -19.16
C ASP A 260 10.40 9.88 -19.96
N ALA A 261 11.52 10.18 -19.27
CA ALA A 261 12.75 10.61 -19.93
C ALA A 261 13.32 9.54 -20.87
N THR A 262 13.25 8.26 -20.49
CA THR A 262 13.69 7.18 -21.38
C THR A 262 12.79 6.99 -22.60
N LEU A 263 11.48 7.15 -22.44
CA LEU A 263 10.52 7.10 -23.54
C LEU A 263 10.76 8.28 -24.50
N GLU A 264 10.90 9.50 -23.97
CA GLU A 264 11.19 10.70 -24.75
C GLU A 264 12.50 10.57 -25.52
N ALA A 265 13.57 10.09 -24.87
CA ALA A 265 14.84 9.84 -25.53
C ALA A 265 14.69 8.81 -26.65
N ALA A 266 13.97 7.71 -26.42
CA ALA A 266 13.70 6.70 -27.45
C ALA A 266 12.90 7.25 -28.63
N LEU A 267 11.90 8.12 -28.38
CA LEU A 267 11.11 8.79 -29.42
C LEU A 267 11.95 9.80 -30.21
N ILE A 268 12.75 10.63 -29.54
CA ILE A 268 13.69 11.57 -30.19
C ILE A 268 14.67 10.78 -31.06
N HIS A 269 15.21 9.67 -30.56
CA HIS A 269 16.09 8.81 -31.36
C HIS A 269 15.38 8.21 -32.58
N ALA A 270 14.11 7.80 -32.46
CA ALA A 270 13.35 7.31 -33.59
C ALA A 270 13.08 8.42 -34.65
N ILE A 271 12.92 9.67 -34.22
CA ILE A 271 12.64 10.81 -35.11
C ILE A 271 13.93 11.34 -35.78
N PHE A 272 15.02 11.50 -35.04
CA PHE A 272 16.28 12.11 -35.49
C PHE A 272 17.34 11.10 -35.95
N ALA A 273 16.93 9.87 -36.29
CA ALA A 273 17.83 8.83 -36.76
C ALA A 273 18.70 9.24 -37.96
N ALA A 274 18.28 10.27 -38.71
CA ALA A 274 19.00 10.84 -39.85
C ALA A 274 19.02 12.37 -39.77
N THR A 275 20.19 12.96 -39.52
CA THR A 275 20.43 14.40 -39.64
C THR A 275 21.28 14.67 -40.87
N VAL A 276 20.93 15.74 -41.59
CA VAL A 276 21.67 16.19 -42.76
C VAL A 276 22.64 17.28 -42.31
N VAL A 277 23.94 17.01 -42.44
CA VAL A 277 25.00 17.98 -42.17
C VAL A 277 25.50 18.51 -43.52
N SER A 278 25.59 19.82 -43.66
CA SER A 278 26.17 20.47 -44.84
C SER A 278 27.54 21.05 -44.48
N ASP A 279 28.56 20.71 -45.26
CA ASP A 279 29.95 21.14 -45.04
C ASP A 279 30.22 22.59 -45.55
N ALA A 280 29.21 23.38 -45.90
CA ALA A 280 29.40 24.71 -46.48
C ALA A 280 29.27 25.83 -45.43
N PRO A 281 30.34 26.59 -45.12
CA PRO A 281 30.22 27.86 -44.42
C PRO A 281 29.46 28.83 -45.31
N THR A 282 28.38 29.42 -44.81
CA THR A 282 27.52 30.36 -45.56
C THR A 282 28.33 31.54 -46.14
N GLU A 283 29.46 31.90 -45.52
CA GLU A 283 30.38 32.94 -46.00
C GLU A 283 31.30 32.51 -47.16
N ASP A 284 31.77 31.26 -47.21
CA ASP A 284 32.75 30.83 -48.22
C ASP A 284 32.11 30.61 -49.60
N VAL A 285 30.83 30.27 -49.64
CA VAL A 285 30.04 30.17 -50.87
C VAL A 285 29.73 31.57 -51.44
N LEU A 286 29.50 32.56 -50.57
CA LEU A 286 29.28 33.96 -50.97
C LEU A 286 30.55 34.61 -51.56
N ARG A 287 31.73 34.20 -51.09
CA ARG A 287 33.01 34.74 -51.53
C ARG A 287 33.47 34.18 -52.88
N ALA A 288 33.14 32.92 -53.17
CA ALA A 288 33.42 32.28 -54.46
C ALA A 288 32.54 32.79 -55.62
N LEU A 289 31.51 33.60 -55.33
CA LEU A 289 30.57 34.16 -56.30
C LEU A 289 30.81 35.66 -56.62
N GLN A 290 31.87 36.27 -56.09
CA GLN A 290 32.17 37.69 -56.29
C GLN A 290 33.47 38.01 -57.03
N ASP A 291 34.27 37.02 -57.44
CA ASP A 291 35.51 37.29 -58.21
C ASP A 291 35.30 37.10 -59.72
N ASP A 292 35.32 38.24 -60.42
CA ASP A 292 35.26 38.40 -61.87
C ASP A 292 36.60 38.06 -62.55
N ALA A 293 37.02 36.79 -62.55
CA ALA A 293 38.07 36.33 -63.47
C ALA A 293 38.13 34.80 -63.56
N GLU A 294 37.40 34.21 -64.52
CA GLU A 294 37.93 33.34 -65.59
C GLU A 294 36.80 32.51 -66.22
N GLN A 295 36.49 32.85 -67.48
CA GLN A 295 35.61 32.08 -68.35
C GLN A 295 36.34 30.83 -68.88
N GLY A 296 35.71 29.67 -68.77
CA GLY A 296 36.23 28.45 -69.41
C GLY A 296 35.29 27.25 -69.37
N ILE A 297 34.38 27.20 -70.36
CA ILE A 297 33.69 26.00 -70.90
C ILE A 297 32.40 25.56 -70.18
N GLY A 298 31.27 26.02 -70.71
CA GLY A 298 30.25 25.09 -71.21
C GLY A 298 29.02 24.77 -70.37
N GLY A 299 28.14 25.77 -70.16
CA GLY A 299 26.69 25.57 -70.20
C GLY A 299 26.00 24.98 -68.98
N LEU A 300 25.65 25.83 -68.01
CA LEU A 300 24.34 25.88 -67.35
C LEU A 300 24.25 27.25 -66.66
N ALA A 301 23.12 27.92 -66.90
CA ALA A 301 22.94 29.35 -66.77
C ALA A 301 23.17 29.91 -65.36
N GLY A 302 23.66 31.15 -65.31
CA GLY A 302 23.76 31.96 -64.10
C GLY A 302 22.41 32.10 -63.42
N GLY A 303 22.31 31.46 -62.25
CA GLY A 303 21.16 31.55 -61.38
C GLY A 303 21.54 32.34 -60.13
N SER A 304 20.73 33.33 -59.79
CA SER A 304 20.78 34.05 -58.53
C SER A 304 20.62 33.08 -57.34
N MET A 305 20.91 33.52 -56.11
CA MET A 305 20.60 32.77 -54.87
C MET A 305 19.15 32.25 -54.86
N ALA A 306 18.22 32.98 -55.50
CA ALA A 306 16.83 32.57 -55.65
C ALA A 306 16.65 31.36 -56.60
N ASP A 307 17.48 31.23 -57.64
CA ASP A 307 17.46 30.08 -58.55
C ASP A 307 18.10 28.83 -57.93
N TRP A 308 19.14 29.00 -57.10
CA TRP A 308 19.72 27.90 -56.34
C TRP A 308 18.78 27.42 -55.21
N LEU A 309 18.17 28.36 -54.47
CA LEU A 309 17.11 28.05 -53.49
C LEU A 309 15.88 27.44 -54.18
N GLY A 310 15.54 27.90 -55.38
CA GLY A 310 14.47 27.37 -56.21
C GLY A 310 14.75 25.95 -56.71
N ALA A 311 15.99 25.66 -57.14
CA ALA A 311 16.40 24.32 -57.53
C ALA A 311 16.45 23.37 -56.32
N LYS A 312 16.90 23.86 -55.16
CA LYS A 312 16.88 23.12 -53.88
C LYS A 312 15.44 22.79 -53.47
N ALA A 313 14.54 23.77 -53.52
CA ALA A 313 13.12 23.56 -53.23
C ALA A 313 12.46 22.56 -54.21
N GLY A 314 12.70 22.72 -55.51
CA GLY A 314 12.17 21.83 -56.56
C GLY A 314 12.73 20.41 -56.51
N TRP A 315 13.96 20.23 -56.03
CA TRP A 315 14.57 18.92 -55.86
C TRP A 315 14.00 18.15 -54.65
N TYR A 316 13.70 18.84 -53.54
CA TYR A 316 12.97 18.25 -52.40
C TYR A 316 11.49 17.99 -52.69
N GLU A 317 10.84 18.76 -53.57
CA GLU A 317 9.46 18.50 -53.97
C GLU A 317 9.32 17.23 -54.82
N ASN A 318 10.28 16.96 -55.70
CA ASN A 318 10.24 15.86 -56.67
C ASN A 318 10.84 14.54 -56.14
N THR A 319 11.71 14.60 -55.13
CA THR A 319 12.36 13.39 -54.58
C THR A 319 11.64 12.94 -53.30
N LYS A 320 10.35 12.63 -53.42
CA LYS A 320 9.55 12.07 -52.32
C LYS A 320 9.48 10.56 -52.46
N ILE A 321 10.27 9.84 -51.66
CA ILE A 321 10.14 8.39 -51.50
C ILE A 321 9.48 8.15 -50.14
N ASP A 322 8.26 7.62 -50.17
CA ASP A 322 7.41 7.42 -49.00
C ASP A 322 7.65 6.03 -48.39
N PHE A 323 8.27 6.00 -47.21
CA PHE A 323 8.29 4.82 -46.34
C PHE A 323 7.59 5.21 -45.03
N GLY A 324 6.43 4.60 -44.79
CA GLY A 324 5.46 5.07 -43.80
C GLY A 324 6.01 5.30 -42.38
N ARG A 325 5.40 6.30 -41.73
CA ARG A 325 5.37 6.66 -40.28
C ARG A 325 6.66 6.68 -39.43
N ALA A 326 7.80 6.15 -39.85
CA ALA A 326 8.99 6.00 -38.99
C ALA A 326 10.32 6.36 -39.67
N GLY A 327 10.41 7.58 -40.23
CA GLY A 327 11.67 8.20 -40.64
C GLY A 327 11.77 8.46 -42.13
N ARG A 328 12.03 9.72 -42.50
CA ARG A 328 12.26 10.17 -43.87
C ARG A 328 13.77 10.18 -44.12
N ILE A 329 14.25 9.46 -45.13
CA ILE A 329 15.62 9.64 -45.62
C ILE A 329 15.51 10.36 -46.96
N ALA A 330 15.86 11.65 -46.96
CA ALA A 330 16.01 12.38 -48.20
C ALA A 330 17.25 11.84 -48.95
N HIS A 331 17.14 11.65 -50.26
CA HIS A 331 18.35 11.71 -51.08
C HIS A 331 19.01 13.07 -50.79
N LEU A 332 20.33 13.14 -50.70
CA LEU A 332 21.03 14.36 -50.31
C LEU A 332 21.54 15.16 -51.51
N PHE A 333 21.53 16.49 -51.40
CA PHE A 333 22.12 17.34 -52.43
C PHE A 333 23.65 17.14 -52.46
N PRO A 334 24.33 17.24 -53.61
CA PRO A 334 25.79 17.09 -53.68
C PRO A 334 26.52 18.01 -52.68
N GLY A 335 27.32 17.44 -51.77
CA GLY A 335 28.01 18.16 -50.69
C GLY A 335 27.35 18.08 -49.30
N GLU A 336 26.15 17.48 -49.18
CA GLU A 336 25.50 17.16 -47.91
C GLU A 336 25.84 15.72 -47.49
N LYS A 337 26.13 15.51 -46.20
CA LYS A 337 26.38 14.19 -45.60
C LYS A 337 25.24 13.78 -44.68
N LEU A 338 24.83 12.51 -44.77
CA LEU A 338 23.89 11.91 -43.84
C LEU A 338 24.67 11.39 -42.65
N GLU A 339 24.54 12.03 -41.50
CA GLU A 339 25.05 11.47 -40.26
C GLU A 339 23.92 10.73 -39.56
N LEU A 340 24.05 9.40 -39.52
CA LEU A 340 23.19 8.57 -38.67
C LEU A 340 23.79 8.60 -37.27
N HIS A 341 23.27 9.48 -36.40
CA HIS A 341 23.69 9.52 -35.01
C HIS A 341 23.22 8.24 -34.30
N LYS A 342 24.08 7.22 -34.21
CA LYS A 342 23.88 6.08 -33.32
C LYS A 342 24.04 6.57 -31.89
N SER A 343 22.95 6.99 -31.26
CA SER A 343 22.96 7.32 -29.84
C SER A 343 23.27 6.06 -29.03
N GLN A 344 24.41 6.05 -28.33
CA GLN A 344 24.68 5.10 -27.25
C GLN A 344 23.93 5.55 -25.99
N SER A 345 22.58 5.52 -26.03
CA SER A 345 21.82 5.54 -24.78
C SER A 345 21.99 4.19 -24.08
N PRO A 346 22.29 4.13 -22.77
CA PRO A 346 22.65 2.89 -22.12
C PRO A 346 21.39 2.03 -21.86
N ASN A 347 20.96 1.27 -22.86
CA ASN A 347 19.82 0.34 -22.76
C ASN A 347 20.07 -0.78 -21.73
N ALA A 348 21.32 -1.13 -21.44
CA ALA A 348 21.65 -2.24 -20.54
C ALA A 348 21.53 -1.91 -19.05
N THR A 349 21.62 -0.63 -18.64
CA THR A 349 21.59 -0.25 -17.21
C THR A 349 20.24 0.27 -16.74
N TYR A 350 19.34 0.64 -17.67
CA TYR A 350 18.00 1.14 -17.32
C TYR A 350 17.23 0.12 -16.48
N GLU A 351 17.16 -1.13 -16.94
CA GLU A 351 16.41 -2.17 -16.25
C GLU A 351 16.93 -2.40 -14.82
N ALA A 352 18.25 -2.46 -14.64
CA ALA A 352 18.85 -2.66 -13.32
C ALA A 352 18.51 -1.50 -12.36
N PHE A 353 18.55 -0.27 -12.83
CA PHE A 353 18.21 0.91 -12.03
C PHE A 353 16.70 1.03 -11.77
N ALA A 354 15.86 0.76 -12.77
CA ALA A 354 14.41 0.69 -12.64
C ALA A 354 14.00 -0.38 -11.61
N LYS A 355 14.59 -1.58 -11.68
CA LYS A 355 14.39 -2.65 -10.69
C LYS A 355 14.85 -2.22 -9.30
N PHE A 356 15.93 -1.45 -9.17
CA PHE A 356 16.36 -0.91 -7.88
C PHE A 356 15.32 0.05 -7.28
N LEU A 357 14.82 1.01 -8.06
CA LEU A 357 13.79 1.96 -7.60
C LEU A 357 12.48 1.24 -7.23
N LEU A 358 12.05 0.26 -8.03
CA LEU A 358 10.86 -0.55 -7.75
C LEU A 358 11.02 -1.37 -6.46
N ARG A 359 12.22 -1.87 -6.14
CA ARG A 359 12.49 -2.56 -4.86
C ARG A 359 12.37 -1.62 -3.67
N GLU A 360 12.85 -0.38 -3.78
CA GLU A 360 12.70 0.63 -2.73
C GLU A 360 11.22 0.98 -2.51
N ILE A 361 10.44 1.14 -3.59
CA ILE A 361 8.99 1.32 -3.54
C ILE A 361 8.31 0.12 -2.87
N ALA A 362 8.65 -1.11 -3.28
CA ALA A 362 8.10 -2.35 -2.71
C ALA A 362 8.37 -2.44 -1.20
N ARG A 363 9.60 -2.10 -0.78
CA ARG A 363 9.97 -2.10 0.63
C ARG A 363 9.14 -1.10 1.45
N ALA A 364 8.92 0.10 0.93
CA ALA A 364 8.11 1.11 1.61
C ALA A 364 6.62 0.70 1.73
N LEU A 365 6.09 0.01 0.71
CA LEU A 365 4.72 -0.49 0.71
C LEU A 365 4.53 -1.76 1.57
N GLY A 366 5.63 -2.41 1.98
CA GLY A 366 5.60 -3.67 2.71
C GLY A 366 5.16 -4.83 1.82
N MET A 367 5.67 -4.87 0.58
CA MET A 367 5.39 -5.90 -0.42
C MET A 367 6.70 -6.44 -0.99
N THR A 368 6.68 -7.64 -1.60
CA THR A 368 7.86 -8.13 -2.33
C THR A 368 7.96 -7.41 -3.67
N PHE A 369 9.16 -7.43 -4.25
CA PHE A 369 9.36 -6.95 -5.61
C PHE A 369 8.48 -7.71 -6.61
N GLU A 370 8.39 -9.02 -6.48
CA GLU A 370 7.60 -9.90 -7.36
C GLU A 370 6.11 -9.60 -7.24
N THR A 371 5.62 -9.34 -6.03
CA THR A 371 4.21 -9.00 -5.79
C THR A 371 3.88 -7.60 -6.30
N LEU A 372 4.82 -6.64 -6.20
CA LEU A 372 4.64 -5.29 -6.72
C LEU A 372 4.63 -5.28 -8.26
N THR A 373 5.56 -6.00 -8.87
CA THR A 373 5.85 -5.87 -10.30
C THR A 373 5.22 -6.96 -11.17
N GLY A 374 4.86 -8.10 -10.57
CA GLY A 374 4.52 -9.32 -11.31
C GLY A 374 5.72 -9.99 -11.98
N ASP A 375 6.94 -9.51 -11.77
CA ASP A 375 8.16 -10.06 -12.35
C ASP A 375 8.77 -11.12 -11.43
N TYR A 376 8.79 -12.37 -11.90
CA TYR A 376 9.40 -13.52 -11.21
C TYR A 376 10.72 -13.95 -11.88
N THR A 377 11.28 -13.15 -12.79
CA THR A 377 12.55 -13.48 -13.45
C THR A 377 13.68 -13.59 -12.42
N GLY A 378 14.33 -14.77 -12.39
CA GLY A 378 15.41 -15.07 -11.43
C GLY A 378 14.94 -15.42 -10.02
N ALA A 379 13.63 -15.52 -9.76
CA ALA A 379 13.10 -16.00 -8.50
C ALA A 379 13.12 -17.54 -8.45
N THR A 380 13.57 -18.09 -7.32
CA THR A 380 13.52 -19.54 -7.04
C THR A 380 12.32 -19.85 -6.14
N TYR A 381 11.88 -21.12 -6.13
CA TYR A 381 10.82 -21.57 -5.24
C TYR A 381 11.09 -21.20 -3.77
N SER A 382 12.30 -21.49 -3.29
CA SER A 382 12.73 -21.20 -1.92
C SER A 382 12.74 -19.70 -1.60
N SER A 383 13.18 -18.85 -2.53
CA SER A 383 13.21 -17.40 -2.30
C SER A 383 11.81 -16.80 -2.25
N VAL A 384 10.89 -17.21 -3.13
CA VAL A 384 9.50 -16.74 -3.12
C VAL A 384 8.80 -17.15 -1.83
N ARG A 385 9.00 -18.39 -1.38
CA ARG A 385 8.41 -18.89 -0.12
C ARG A 385 8.89 -18.09 1.10
N MET A 386 10.19 -17.77 1.16
CA MET A 386 10.73 -16.94 2.24
C MET A 386 10.20 -15.52 2.16
N ALA A 387 10.16 -14.92 0.97
CA ALA A 387 9.67 -13.56 0.76
C ALA A 387 8.18 -13.40 1.17
N THR A 388 7.32 -14.35 0.76
CA THR A 388 5.91 -14.39 1.20
C THR A 388 5.79 -14.55 2.71
N SER A 389 6.67 -15.37 3.32
CA SER A 389 6.66 -15.59 4.77
C SER A 389 7.09 -14.36 5.57
N GLU A 390 8.00 -13.54 5.05
CA GLU A 390 8.45 -12.30 5.70
C GLU A 390 7.38 -11.19 5.65
N ILE A 391 6.61 -11.10 4.57
CA ILE A 391 5.57 -10.07 4.41
C ILE A 391 4.24 -10.45 5.04
N TRP A 392 3.95 -11.74 5.21
CA TRP A 392 2.71 -12.19 5.83
C TRP A 392 2.41 -11.53 7.20
N PRO A 393 3.39 -11.37 8.12
CA PRO A 393 3.19 -10.60 9.35
C PRO A 393 2.73 -9.14 9.14
N ILE A 394 3.18 -8.46 8.07
CA ILE A 394 2.73 -7.10 7.74
C ILE A 394 1.25 -7.12 7.36
N ILE A 395 0.84 -8.10 6.55
CA ILE A 395 -0.56 -8.30 6.15
C ILE A 395 -1.43 -8.57 7.39
N LEU A 396 -1.01 -9.49 8.27
CA LEU A 396 -1.72 -9.79 9.51
C LEU A 396 -1.83 -8.58 10.42
N ARG A 397 -0.74 -7.81 10.57
CA ARG A 397 -0.73 -6.58 11.37
C ARG A 397 -1.74 -5.56 10.82
N ARG A 398 -1.75 -5.31 9.50
CA ARG A 398 -2.71 -4.40 8.87
C ARG A 398 -4.14 -4.91 9.00
N ARG A 399 -4.36 -6.23 8.82
CA ARG A 399 -5.66 -6.87 9.04
C ARG A 399 -6.16 -6.64 10.45
N ALA A 400 -5.33 -6.86 11.47
CA ALA A 400 -5.71 -6.69 12.87
C ALA A 400 -5.88 -5.22 13.28
N ASN A 401 -4.91 -4.36 12.96
CA ASN A 401 -4.85 -3.00 13.49
C ASN A 401 -5.64 -1.97 12.69
N ILE A 402 -5.96 -2.24 11.43
CA ILE A 402 -6.75 -1.33 10.58
C ILE A 402 -8.15 -1.91 10.38
N CYS A 403 -8.22 -3.05 9.70
CA CYS A 403 -9.48 -3.60 9.22
C CYS A 403 -10.33 -4.17 10.36
N ALA A 404 -9.76 -5.04 11.19
CA ALA A 404 -10.44 -5.66 12.31
C ALA A 404 -10.81 -4.63 13.39
N ARG A 405 -9.96 -3.61 13.64
CA ARG A 405 -10.32 -2.49 14.54
C ARG A 405 -11.55 -1.73 14.03
N PHE A 406 -11.60 -1.39 12.74
CA PHE A 406 -12.79 -0.79 12.14
C PHE A 406 -14.02 -1.69 12.29
N LEU A 407 -13.90 -2.96 11.89
CA LEU A 407 -14.98 -3.94 11.96
C LEU A 407 -15.47 -4.16 13.38
N GLN A 408 -14.58 -4.16 14.37
CA GLN A 408 -14.93 -4.32 15.78
C GLN A 408 -15.85 -3.19 16.26
N PHE A 409 -15.55 -1.93 15.92
CA PHE A 409 -16.44 -0.81 16.27
C PHE A 409 -17.82 -0.93 15.63
N VAL A 410 -17.86 -1.35 14.35
CA VAL A 410 -19.11 -1.54 13.61
C VAL A 410 -19.90 -2.72 14.21
N TYR A 411 -19.23 -3.83 14.48
CA TYR A 411 -19.80 -5.04 15.06
C TYR A 411 -20.40 -4.79 16.43
N GLU A 412 -19.67 -4.13 17.32
CA GLU A 412 -20.21 -3.84 18.65
C GLU A 412 -21.40 -2.89 18.60
N ALA A 413 -21.39 -1.88 17.73
CA ALA A 413 -22.51 -0.95 17.58
C ALA A 413 -23.75 -1.63 16.99
N TRP A 414 -23.55 -2.58 16.07
CA TRP A 414 -24.62 -3.40 15.52
C TRP A 414 -25.16 -4.41 16.55
N LEU A 415 -24.27 -5.09 17.27
CA LEU A 415 -24.63 -6.10 18.27
C LEU A 415 -25.43 -5.47 19.42
N GLU A 416 -25.01 -4.29 19.88
CA GLU A 416 -25.74 -3.49 20.86
C GLU A 416 -27.20 -3.25 20.44
N GLU A 417 -27.41 -2.86 19.18
CA GLU A 417 -28.75 -2.67 18.63
C GLU A 417 -29.54 -3.99 18.55
N GLU A 418 -28.93 -5.07 18.05
CA GLU A 418 -29.60 -6.37 17.94
C GLU A 418 -30.07 -6.91 19.28
N ILE A 419 -29.31 -6.66 20.35
CA ILE A 419 -29.66 -7.01 21.72
C ILE A 419 -30.72 -6.05 22.28
N GLU A 420 -30.60 -4.75 22.03
CA GLU A 420 -31.60 -3.73 22.45
C GLU A 420 -33.00 -4.06 21.91
N PHE A 421 -33.10 -4.44 20.63
CA PHE A 421 -34.36 -4.82 20.01
C PHE A 421 -34.79 -6.27 20.29
N GLY A 422 -34.03 -7.02 21.11
CA GLY A 422 -34.35 -8.39 21.52
C GLY A 422 -34.24 -9.44 20.41
N ARG A 423 -33.57 -9.14 19.29
CA ARG A 423 -33.36 -10.08 18.18
C ARG A 423 -32.25 -11.08 18.50
N ILE A 424 -31.28 -10.68 19.31
CA ILE A 424 -30.27 -11.54 19.91
C ILE A 424 -30.51 -11.53 21.42
N PRO A 425 -30.95 -12.64 22.03
CA PRO A 425 -31.15 -12.69 23.47
C PRO A 425 -29.79 -12.61 24.18
N PHE A 426 -29.73 -11.79 25.23
CA PHE A 426 -28.56 -11.70 26.10
C PHE A 426 -29.04 -11.67 27.57
N PRO A 427 -28.40 -12.39 28.51
CA PRO A 427 -28.78 -12.35 29.92
C PRO A 427 -28.74 -10.92 30.48
N GLY A 428 -29.86 -10.43 31.00
CA GLY A 428 -29.99 -9.04 31.46
C GLY A 428 -30.22 -8.01 30.33
N GLY A 429 -30.49 -8.46 29.11
CA GLY A 429 -30.78 -7.61 27.95
C GLY A 429 -29.65 -6.63 27.63
N LEU A 430 -30.01 -5.42 27.20
CA LEU A 430 -29.05 -4.37 26.87
C LEU A 430 -28.14 -4.01 28.06
N TYR A 431 -28.70 -3.84 29.26
CA TYR A 431 -27.91 -3.46 30.44
C TYR A 431 -26.91 -4.54 30.84
N GLY A 432 -27.32 -5.82 30.76
CA GLY A 432 -26.41 -6.95 30.97
C GLY A 432 -25.28 -6.96 29.93
N PHE A 433 -25.61 -6.71 28.66
CA PHE A 433 -24.61 -6.63 27.59
C PHE A 433 -23.63 -5.48 27.81
N LEU A 434 -24.11 -4.27 28.10
CA LEU A 434 -23.25 -3.11 28.32
C LEU A 434 -22.29 -3.31 29.51
N ALA A 435 -22.74 -3.99 30.57
CA ALA A 435 -21.90 -4.29 31.73
C ALA A 435 -20.78 -5.29 31.41
N LYS A 436 -20.99 -6.23 30.48
CA LYS A 436 -20.03 -7.28 30.08
C LYS A 436 -19.61 -7.19 28.62
N ARG A 437 -19.67 -6.00 28.02
CA ARG A 437 -19.45 -5.78 26.58
C ARG A 437 -18.11 -6.32 26.08
N PRO A 438 -16.96 -6.09 26.77
CA PRO A 438 -15.68 -6.62 26.32
C PRO A 438 -15.62 -8.15 26.27
N ALA A 439 -16.34 -8.84 27.15
CA ALA A 439 -16.42 -10.29 27.17
C ALA A 439 -17.42 -10.85 26.16
N ALA A 440 -18.56 -10.19 25.97
CA ALA A 440 -19.60 -10.61 25.05
C ALA A 440 -19.22 -10.38 23.57
N ALA A 441 -18.57 -9.26 23.26
CA ALA A 441 -18.29 -8.85 21.88
C ALA A 441 -16.90 -9.25 21.39
N ARG A 442 -16.23 -10.22 22.03
CA ARG A 442 -14.96 -10.74 21.52
C ARG A 442 -15.16 -11.43 20.20
N ALA A 443 -14.30 -11.10 19.23
CA ALA A 443 -14.42 -11.61 17.89
C ALA A 443 -13.04 -11.75 17.21
N ASP A 444 -12.90 -12.81 16.41
CA ASP A 444 -11.80 -12.97 15.46
C ASP A 444 -12.29 -12.66 14.04
N TRP A 445 -11.52 -11.83 13.33
CA TRP A 445 -11.80 -11.44 11.95
C TRP A 445 -10.92 -12.22 11.00
N ARG A 446 -11.46 -13.32 10.46
CA ARG A 446 -10.74 -14.23 9.57
C ARG A 446 -10.68 -13.66 8.16
N GLY A 447 -9.49 -13.67 7.58
CA GLY A 447 -9.26 -13.26 6.21
C GLY A 447 -8.73 -14.42 5.37
N PRO A 448 -8.28 -14.15 4.13
CA PRO A 448 -7.73 -15.18 3.28
C PRO A 448 -6.54 -15.91 3.94
N PRO A 449 -6.34 -17.19 3.61
CA PRO A 449 -5.22 -17.98 4.10
C PRO A 449 -3.89 -17.43 3.59
N LYS A 450 -2.80 -17.82 4.26
CA LYS A 450 -1.45 -17.49 3.80
C LYS A 450 -1.21 -18.15 2.44
N PRO A 451 -0.75 -17.42 1.41
CA PRO A 451 -0.34 -18.04 0.16
C PRO A 451 0.82 -19.01 0.41
N GLN A 452 0.65 -20.26 -0.01
CA GLN A 452 1.68 -21.28 0.06
C GLN A 452 2.20 -21.57 -1.35
N ALA A 453 3.48 -21.86 -1.45
CA ALA A 453 4.09 -22.24 -2.71
C ALA A 453 3.91 -23.74 -3.02
N ASP A 454 3.76 -24.59 -1.98
CA ASP A 454 3.49 -26.03 -2.09
C ASP A 454 2.47 -26.46 -1.03
N ASP A 455 1.29 -26.84 -1.51
CA ASP A 455 0.18 -27.28 -0.68
C ASP A 455 0.42 -28.66 -0.06
N LEU A 456 1.17 -29.53 -0.74
CA LEU A 456 1.44 -30.89 -0.31
C LEU A 456 2.41 -30.94 0.88
N LYS A 457 3.52 -30.19 0.81
CA LYS A 457 4.43 -30.05 1.97
C LYS A 457 3.72 -29.39 3.16
N THR A 458 2.85 -28.42 2.90
CA THR A 458 2.06 -27.75 3.95
C THR A 458 1.05 -28.71 4.60
N ALA A 459 0.32 -29.49 3.79
CA ALA A 459 -0.61 -30.50 4.29
C ALA A 459 0.09 -31.58 5.14
N LYS A 460 1.27 -32.04 4.72
CA LYS A 460 2.09 -32.99 5.51
C LYS A 460 2.56 -32.37 6.84
N ALA A 461 2.89 -31.08 6.85
CA ALA A 461 3.23 -30.37 8.07
C ALA A 461 2.03 -30.31 9.03
N HIS A 462 0.84 -29.94 8.54
CA HIS A 462 -0.39 -29.95 9.33
C HIS A 462 -0.73 -31.34 9.88
N GLU A 463 -0.61 -32.38 9.06
CA GLU A 463 -0.80 -33.76 9.50
C GLU A 463 0.16 -34.13 10.62
N THR A 464 1.44 -33.74 10.49
CA THR A 464 2.46 -33.99 11.51
C THR A 464 2.14 -33.26 12.81
N TYR A 465 1.80 -31.97 12.76
CA TYR A 465 1.42 -31.20 13.95
C TYR A 465 0.15 -31.72 14.63
N TYR A 466 -0.83 -32.15 13.84
CA TYR A 466 -2.05 -32.75 14.35
C TYR A 466 -1.76 -34.07 15.07
N ARG A 467 -0.93 -34.94 14.47
CA ARG A 467 -0.50 -36.20 15.09
C ARG A 467 0.33 -36.00 16.36
N LEU A 468 1.13 -34.94 16.42
CA LEU A 468 1.92 -34.59 17.60
C LEU A 468 1.08 -33.92 18.71
N GLY A 469 -0.19 -33.60 18.47
CA GLY A 469 -1.03 -32.87 19.42
C GLY A 469 -0.67 -31.40 19.58
N LEU A 470 0.10 -30.83 18.63
CA LEU A 470 0.52 -29.42 18.64
C LEU A 470 -0.45 -28.50 17.89
N SER A 471 -1.36 -29.06 17.10
CA SER A 471 -2.40 -28.30 16.39
C SER A 471 -3.77 -28.97 16.52
N THR A 472 -4.83 -28.17 16.48
CA THR A 472 -6.22 -28.63 16.45
C THR A 472 -6.81 -28.55 15.04
N ALA A 473 -7.96 -29.21 14.82
CA ALA A 473 -8.71 -29.06 13.58
C ALA A 473 -9.11 -27.59 13.32
N GLU A 474 -9.47 -26.84 14.37
CA GLU A 474 -9.74 -25.40 14.29
C GLU A 474 -8.54 -24.61 13.77
N MET A 475 -7.33 -24.87 14.31
CA MET A 475 -6.11 -24.18 13.86
C MET A 475 -5.81 -24.46 12.38
N ILE A 476 -5.97 -25.71 11.94
CA ILE A 476 -5.71 -26.10 10.55
C ILE A 476 -6.76 -25.49 9.61
N CYS A 477 -8.05 -25.61 9.94
CA CYS A 477 -9.12 -24.98 9.16
C CYS A 477 -8.93 -23.46 9.09
N SER A 478 -8.57 -22.83 10.20
CA SER A 478 -8.32 -21.39 10.24
C SER A 478 -7.10 -20.98 9.39
N ASP A 479 -6.04 -21.79 9.33
CA ASP A 479 -4.87 -21.51 8.48
C ASP A 479 -5.24 -21.61 6.99
N LEU A 480 -6.19 -22.50 6.66
CA LEU A 480 -6.82 -22.62 5.33
C LEU A 480 -7.92 -21.57 5.09
N GLY A 481 -8.23 -20.71 6.06
CA GLY A 481 -9.25 -19.66 5.94
C GLY A 481 -10.69 -20.12 6.09
N HIS A 482 -10.92 -21.30 6.67
CA HIS A 482 -12.23 -21.89 6.90
C HIS A 482 -12.60 -21.94 8.38
N ASP A 483 -13.90 -22.02 8.67
CA ASP A 483 -14.40 -22.40 9.97
C ASP A 483 -14.50 -23.92 10.10
N TRP A 484 -14.06 -24.45 11.24
CA TRP A 484 -14.05 -25.89 11.43
C TRP A 484 -15.46 -26.45 11.67
N GLU A 485 -16.36 -25.71 12.32
CA GLU A 485 -17.75 -26.11 12.50
C GLU A 485 -18.44 -26.13 11.14
N ASP A 486 -18.28 -25.09 10.32
CA ASP A 486 -18.83 -25.05 8.96
C ASP A 486 -18.34 -26.22 8.10
N VAL A 487 -17.03 -26.53 8.14
CA VAL A 487 -16.45 -27.65 7.39
C VAL A 487 -17.05 -28.98 7.85
N TYR A 488 -17.19 -29.20 9.17
CA TYR A 488 -17.69 -30.46 9.69
C TYR A 488 -19.20 -30.61 9.45
N GLU A 489 -19.98 -29.54 9.60
CA GLU A 489 -21.41 -29.52 9.25
C GLU A 489 -21.62 -29.77 7.75
N GLN A 490 -20.82 -29.13 6.90
CA GLN A 490 -20.89 -29.34 5.45
C GLN A 490 -20.54 -30.78 5.08
N ARG A 491 -19.50 -31.37 5.69
CA ARG A 491 -19.15 -32.78 5.51
C ARG A 491 -20.27 -33.72 5.94
N ALA A 492 -20.95 -33.41 7.04
CA ALA A 492 -22.11 -34.21 7.49
C ALA A 492 -23.26 -34.14 6.47
N ARG A 493 -23.60 -32.93 5.98
CA ARG A 493 -24.61 -32.74 4.93
C ARG A 493 -24.25 -33.44 3.62
N GLU A 494 -22.98 -33.40 3.23
CA GLU A 494 -22.47 -34.09 2.04
C GLU A 494 -22.55 -35.61 2.19
N ALA A 495 -22.20 -36.16 3.36
CA ALA A 495 -22.32 -37.59 3.62
C ALA A 495 -23.78 -38.06 3.55
N GLU A 496 -24.72 -37.29 4.12
CA GLU A 496 -26.16 -37.56 3.98
C GLU A 496 -26.64 -37.43 2.53
N ALA A 497 -26.19 -36.40 1.81
CA ALA A 497 -26.53 -36.18 0.41
C ALA A 497 -26.00 -37.30 -0.48
N ARG A 498 -24.76 -37.78 -0.25
CA ARG A 498 -24.17 -38.91 -0.99
C ARG A 498 -24.96 -40.20 -0.77
N LYS A 499 -25.33 -40.51 0.48
CA LYS A 499 -26.23 -41.64 0.80
C LYS A 499 -27.57 -41.53 0.06
N ARG A 500 -28.16 -40.33 0.04
CA ARG A 500 -29.41 -40.06 -0.69
C ARG A 500 -29.26 -40.22 -2.21
N LEU A 501 -28.15 -39.73 -2.76
CA LEU A 501 -27.85 -39.74 -4.20
C LEU A 501 -27.23 -41.07 -4.68
N LYS A 502 -26.99 -42.02 -3.77
CA LYS A 502 -26.30 -43.31 -4.04
C LYS A 502 -24.93 -43.13 -4.70
N LEU A 503 -24.22 -42.09 -4.27
CA LEU A 503 -22.81 -41.90 -4.63
C LEU A 503 -21.95 -42.73 -3.67
N ASP A 504 -20.80 -43.20 -4.15
CA ASP A 504 -19.84 -43.88 -3.29
C ASP A 504 -19.43 -42.98 -2.12
N ASP A 505 -19.26 -43.59 -0.95
CA ASP A 505 -18.75 -42.89 0.23
C ASP A 505 -17.41 -42.24 -0.10
N ASP A 506 -17.15 -41.09 0.53
CA ASP A 506 -15.89 -40.37 0.38
C ASP A 506 -14.74 -41.36 0.63
N PRO A 507 -13.67 -41.40 -0.20
CA PRO A 507 -12.50 -42.19 0.11
C PRO A 507 -12.01 -41.68 1.46
N THR A 508 -12.37 -42.39 2.51
CA THR A 508 -11.97 -42.08 3.87
C THR A 508 -10.45 -42.19 3.82
N ILE A 509 -9.79 -41.03 3.81
CA ILE A 509 -8.35 -40.95 4.06
C ILE A 509 -8.22 -41.51 5.46
N THR A 510 -7.94 -42.80 5.53
CA THR A 510 -7.65 -43.48 6.78
C THR A 510 -6.33 -42.85 7.23
N PRO A 511 -6.28 -42.19 8.39
CA PRO A 511 -5.04 -41.60 8.89
C PRO A 511 -3.95 -42.68 8.89
N GLY A 512 -2.91 -42.52 8.08
CA GLY A 512 -1.81 -43.48 7.97
C GLY A 512 -1.80 -44.40 6.74
N LYS A 513 -2.78 -44.34 5.83
CA LYS A 513 -2.65 -45.02 4.52
C LYS A 513 -1.72 -44.17 3.64
N LYS A 514 -0.45 -44.60 3.49
CA LYS A 514 0.51 -43.94 2.60
C LYS A 514 -0.08 -43.87 1.20
N ASP A 515 -0.28 -42.67 0.68
CA ASP A 515 -0.55 -42.46 -0.73
C ASP A 515 0.80 -42.54 -1.46
N PRO A 516 1.08 -43.62 -2.21
CA PRO A 516 2.37 -43.82 -2.85
C PRO A 516 2.63 -42.81 -3.96
N VAL A 517 1.63 -42.06 -4.43
CA VAL A 517 1.76 -41.01 -5.45
C VAL A 517 2.14 -39.68 -4.79
N ALA A 518 1.40 -39.28 -3.75
CA ALA A 518 1.70 -38.06 -2.98
C ALA A 518 3.05 -38.13 -2.23
N ASP A 519 3.47 -39.33 -1.82
CA ASP A 519 4.78 -39.55 -1.21
C ASP A 519 5.93 -39.54 -2.22
N LYS A 520 5.69 -39.95 -3.48
CA LYS A 520 6.72 -39.88 -4.53
C LYS A 520 6.90 -38.47 -5.07
N LEU A 521 5.82 -37.70 -5.23
CA LEU A 521 5.86 -36.31 -5.70
C LEU A 521 6.63 -35.40 -4.73
N ALA A 522 6.43 -35.58 -3.42
CA ALA A 522 7.18 -34.85 -2.39
C ALA A 522 8.70 -35.06 -2.44
N VAL A 523 9.15 -36.21 -2.96
CA VAL A 523 10.58 -36.62 -3.00
C VAL A 523 11.22 -36.30 -4.35
N GLN A 524 10.44 -36.12 -5.42
CA GLN A 524 10.97 -35.81 -6.76
C GLN A 524 11.33 -34.34 -6.93
N GLU A 525 10.60 -33.41 -6.32
CA GLU A 525 10.93 -31.97 -6.39
C GLU A 525 12.26 -31.65 -5.69
N ASP A 526 12.58 -32.34 -4.59
CA ASP A 526 13.87 -32.17 -3.89
C ASP A 526 15.09 -32.60 -4.74
N LYS A 527 14.88 -33.28 -5.88
CA LYS A 527 15.95 -33.66 -6.82
C LYS A 527 16.15 -32.70 -7.99
N VAL A 528 15.22 -31.77 -8.21
CA VAL A 528 15.30 -30.81 -9.33
C VAL A 528 15.99 -29.51 -8.89
N ASP A 529 16.01 -29.22 -7.59
CA ASP A 529 16.65 -28.04 -6.98
C ASP A 529 18.11 -28.28 -6.50
N GLY A 530 18.79 -29.30 -7.04
CA GLY A 530 20.17 -29.68 -6.69
C GLY A 530 21.23 -29.15 -7.64
#